data_AF-A0A0E3RUL0-F1
#
_entry.id   AF-A0A0E3RUL0-F1
#
_cell.length_a   1.000
_cell.length_b   1.000
_cell.length_c   1.000
_cell.angle_alpha   90.00
_cell.angle_beta   90.00
_cell.angle_gamma   90.00
#
_symmetry.space_group_name_H-M   'P 1'
#
loop_
_entity.id
_entity.type
_entity.pdbx_description
1 polymer ?
#
loop_
_entity_poly.entity_id
_entity_poly.type
_entity_poly.pdbx_seq_one_letter_code
_entity_poly.pdbx_strand_id
1 'polypeptide(L)'
;MDKRYDSEKIHELIREEIKADSIIPLRVRKRKRIKGKYRRQLHLTFDKIRYNKRNIAEATFSVVKRKFGEVLRARKYFNQVKEIKIKLIVYNINKKVVEIIYIK
;
A
#
# COMPACT_ATOMS: atom_id res chain seq x y z
N MET A 1 1.63 -5.71 1.51
CA MET A 1 0.21 -5.42 1.15
C MET A 1 -0.74 -6.04 2.16
N ASP A 2 -2.05 -5.81 2.04
CA ASP A 2 -3.05 -6.44 2.89
C ASP A 2 -3.10 -7.97 2.68
N LYS A 3 -3.39 -8.70 3.74
CA LYS A 3 -3.60 -10.16 3.80
C LYS A 3 -4.65 -10.65 2.81
N ARG A 4 -5.59 -9.79 2.41
CA ARG A 4 -6.59 -10.09 1.36
C ARG A 4 -6.00 -10.34 -0.02
N TYR A 5 -4.77 -9.91 -0.28
CA TYR A 5 -4.06 -10.16 -1.55
C TYR A 5 -3.21 -11.44 -1.52
N ASP A 6 -3.27 -12.22 -0.45
CA ASP A 6 -2.54 -13.49 -0.36
C ASP A 6 -3.14 -14.53 -1.31
N SER A 7 -2.55 -14.66 -2.50
CA SER A 7 -2.87 -15.61 -3.57
C SER A 7 -1.59 -15.97 -4.31
N GLU A 8 -1.38 -17.24 -4.66
CA GLU A 8 -0.15 -17.66 -5.34
C GLU A 8 0.03 -16.94 -6.67
N LYS A 9 -1.04 -16.82 -7.47
CA LYS A 9 -1.04 -16.09 -8.75
C LYS A 9 -0.59 -14.63 -8.61
N ILE A 10 -0.95 -13.98 -7.50
CA ILE A 10 -0.52 -12.60 -7.22
C ILE A 10 0.97 -12.57 -6.88
N HIS A 11 1.47 -13.55 -6.14
CA HIS A 11 2.89 -13.66 -5.85
C HIS A 11 3.72 -13.97 -7.10
N GLU A 12 3.24 -14.87 -7.96
CA GLU A 12 3.82 -15.19 -9.27
C GLU A 12 3.90 -13.93 -10.13
N LEU A 13 2.78 -13.24 -10.36
CA LEU A 13 2.71 -11.99 -11.12
C LEU A 13 3.73 -10.95 -10.63
N ILE A 14 3.76 -10.71 -9.31
CA ILE A 14 4.63 -9.67 -8.74
C ILE A 14 6.12 -10.05 -8.88
N ARG A 15 6.47 -11.32 -8.64
CA ARG A 15 7.88 -11.75 -8.62
C ARG A 15 8.42 -12.02 -10.02
N GLU A 16 7.60 -12.55 -10.92
CA GLU A 16 8.02 -13.01 -12.24
C GLU A 16 7.88 -11.90 -13.29
N GLU A 17 6.72 -11.23 -13.34
CA GLU A 17 6.48 -10.18 -14.34
C GLU A 17 6.97 -8.81 -13.87
N ILE A 18 6.52 -8.37 -12.68
CA ILE A 18 6.85 -7.04 -12.14
C ILE A 18 8.28 -7.00 -11.59
N LYS A 19 8.90 -8.17 -11.36
CA LYS A 19 10.25 -8.33 -10.79
C LYS A 19 10.43 -7.60 -9.46
N ALA A 20 9.41 -7.67 -8.61
CA ALA A 20 9.37 -7.01 -7.30
C ALA A 20 9.16 -8.01 -6.16
N ASP A 21 9.44 -7.56 -4.92
CA ASP A 21 9.18 -8.35 -3.73
C ASP A 21 7.71 -8.31 -3.31
N SER A 22 7.07 -9.47 -3.21
CA SER A 22 5.70 -9.60 -2.70
C SER A 22 5.64 -9.89 -1.21
N ILE A 23 5.72 -8.86 -0.37
CA ILE A 23 5.57 -8.99 1.10
C ILE A 23 4.09 -8.88 1.48
N ILE A 24 3.41 -10.02 1.48
CA ILE A 24 1.97 -10.12 1.74
C ILE A 24 1.74 -11.18 2.83
N PRO A 25 1.21 -10.82 4.00
CA PRO A 25 1.06 -11.76 5.10
C PRO A 25 0.08 -12.87 4.70
N LEU A 26 0.41 -14.11 5.10
CA LEU A 26 -0.35 -15.29 4.72
C LEU A 26 -1.68 -15.40 5.45
N ARG A 27 -2.72 -15.80 4.72
CA ARG A 27 -4.00 -16.28 5.24
C ARG A 27 -3.84 -17.68 5.82
N VAL A 28 -3.49 -17.73 7.10
CA VAL A 28 -3.53 -18.95 7.90
C VAL A 28 -4.99 -19.35 8.13
N ARG A 29 -5.38 -20.51 7.61
CA ARG A 29 -6.68 -21.15 7.89
C ARG A 29 -6.43 -22.33 8.82
N LYS A 30 -7.22 -22.47 9.90
CA LYS A 30 -7.13 -23.64 10.78
C LYS A 30 -7.24 -24.93 9.95
N ARG A 31 -6.34 -25.89 10.17
CA ARG A 31 -6.31 -27.23 9.55
C ARG A 31 -6.02 -27.29 8.04
N LYS A 32 -5.51 -26.23 7.40
CA LYS A 32 -5.09 -26.28 5.98
C LYS A 32 -3.60 -26.05 5.82
N ARG A 33 -2.93 -26.99 5.13
CA ARG A 33 -1.52 -26.84 4.73
C ARG A 33 -1.39 -25.70 3.72
N ILE A 34 -0.34 -24.89 3.87
CA ILE A 34 -0.03 -23.81 2.93
C ILE A 34 0.41 -24.43 1.59
N LYS A 35 -0.33 -24.09 0.53
CA LYS A 35 -0.02 -24.45 -0.86
C LYS A 35 0.56 -23.24 -1.59
N GLY A 36 1.37 -23.49 -2.61
CA GLY A 36 2.07 -22.46 -3.38
C GLY A 36 3.55 -22.34 -3.03
N LYS A 37 4.41 -22.17 -4.03
CA LYS A 37 5.86 -22.05 -3.91
C LYS A 37 6.22 -20.78 -3.15
N TYR A 38 5.75 -19.63 -3.64
CA TYR A 38 6.04 -18.33 -3.06
C TYR A 38 5.35 -18.14 -1.72
N ARG A 39 4.12 -18.65 -1.55
CA ARG A 39 3.45 -18.64 -0.25
C ARG A 39 4.19 -19.44 0.81
N ARG A 40 4.77 -20.60 0.46
CA ARG A 40 5.59 -21.38 1.41
C ARG A 40 6.91 -20.68 1.73
N GLN A 41 7.59 -20.17 0.71
CA GLN A 41 8.82 -19.39 0.91
C GLN A 41 8.58 -18.22 1.87
N LEU A 42 7.52 -17.45 1.60
CA LEU A 42 7.16 -16.31 2.43
C LEU A 42 6.74 -16.70 3.85
N HIS A 43 6.22 -17.91 4.07
CA HIS A 43 5.90 -18.40 5.41
C HIS A 43 7.16 -18.58 6.27
N LEU A 44 8.22 -19.08 5.64
CA LEU A 44 9.49 -19.38 6.29
C LEU A 44 10.31 -18.10 6.51
N THR A 45 10.31 -17.18 5.54
CA THR A 45 11.18 -16.01 5.54
C THR A 45 10.40 -14.70 5.64
N PHE A 46 9.31 -14.67 6.41
CA PHE A 46 8.47 -13.48 6.50
C PHE A 46 9.18 -12.33 7.22
N ASP A 47 9.58 -11.29 6.48
CA ASP A 47 10.16 -10.09 7.06
C ASP A 47 9.07 -9.17 7.65
N LYS A 48 8.86 -9.33 8.96
CA LYS A 48 7.91 -8.52 9.73
C LYS A 48 8.35 -7.05 9.83
N ILE A 49 9.65 -6.77 9.87
CA ILE A 49 10.17 -5.40 10.00
C ILE A 49 9.82 -4.61 8.74
N ARG A 50 10.10 -5.18 7.57
CA ARG A 50 9.74 -4.56 6.28
C ARG A 50 8.23 -4.48 6.09
N TYR A 51 7.46 -5.46 6.58
CA TYR A 51 6.01 -5.39 6.57
C TYR A 51 5.45 -4.23 7.41
N ASN A 52 6.01 -3.99 8.61
CA ASN A 52 5.55 -2.92 9.51
C ASN A 52 5.72 -1.52 8.92
N LYS A 53 6.66 -1.31 7.99
CA LYS A 53 6.84 -0.02 7.27
C LYS A 53 5.59 0.39 6.48
N ARG A 54 4.67 -0.54 6.17
CA ARG A 54 3.37 -0.26 5.54
C ARG A 54 2.54 0.76 6.32
N ASN A 55 2.64 0.74 7.66
CA ASN A 55 1.86 1.64 8.52
C ASN A 55 2.13 3.13 8.20
N ILE A 56 3.34 3.48 7.76
CA ILE A 56 3.71 4.84 7.37
C ILE A 56 2.91 5.29 6.14
N ALA A 57 2.80 4.43 5.13
CA ALA A 57 2.02 4.72 3.93
C ALA A 57 0.53 4.84 4.27
N GLU A 58 -0.02 3.94 5.07
CA GLU A 58 -1.42 3.97 5.49
C GLU A 58 -1.76 5.21 6.31
N ALA A 59 -0.89 5.59 7.25
CA ALA A 59 -1.04 6.82 8.02
C ALA A 59 -1.02 8.05 7.10
N THR A 60 -0.11 8.08 6.12
CA THR A 60 -0.02 9.18 5.14
C THR A 60 -1.32 9.30 4.34
N PHE A 61 -1.83 8.19 3.81
CA PHE A 61 -3.11 8.19 3.09
C PHE A 61 -4.30 8.57 3.97
N SER A 62 -4.32 8.13 5.24
CA SER A 62 -5.35 8.52 6.20
C SER A 62 -5.35 10.03 6.45
N VAL A 63 -4.18 10.66 6.61
CA VAL A 63 -4.07 12.12 6.78
C VAL A 63 -4.56 12.85 5.52
N VAL A 64 -4.16 12.40 4.33
CA VAL A 64 -4.62 12.99 3.06
C VAL A 64 -6.15 12.93 2.95
N LYS A 65 -6.75 11.77 3.21
CA LYS A 65 -8.21 11.61 3.17
C LYS A 65 -8.93 12.50 4.19
N ARG A 66 -8.40 12.62 5.41
CA ARG A 66 -8.98 13.49 6.44
C ARG A 66 -8.91 14.97 6.07
N LYS A 67 -7.82 15.42 5.42
CA LYS A 67 -7.64 16.82 5.00
C LYS A 67 -8.45 17.19 3.75
N PHE A 68 -8.52 16.32 2.76
CA PHE A 68 -9.09 16.63 1.43
C PHE A 68 -10.39 15.88 1.10
N GLY A 69 -10.93 15.14 2.06
CA GLY A 69 -12.09 14.27 1.90
C GLY A 69 -11.73 12.94 1.22
N GLU A 70 -12.51 11.90 1.57
CA GLU A 70 -12.35 10.55 0.99
C GLU A 70 -13.01 10.41 -0.39
N VAL A 71 -14.05 11.20 -0.66
CA VAL A 71 -14.84 11.08 -1.89
C VAL A 71 -14.12 11.73 -3.08
N LEU A 72 -14.15 11.04 -4.22
CA LEU A 72 -13.75 11.60 -5.51
C LEU A 72 -15.01 12.10 -6.23
N ARG A 73 -15.01 13.36 -6.65
CA ARG A 73 -16.16 13.98 -7.32
C ARG A 73 -16.17 13.70 -8.82
N ALA A 74 -15.00 13.41 -9.40
CA ALA A 74 -14.89 13.08 -10.81
C ALA A 74 -15.63 11.78 -11.18
N ARG A 75 -16.42 11.82 -12.26
CA ARG A 75 -17.15 10.64 -12.78
C ARG A 75 -16.33 9.76 -13.72
N LYS A 76 -15.45 10.37 -14.53
CA LYS A 76 -14.59 9.65 -15.48
C LYS A 76 -13.31 9.16 -14.77
N TYR A 77 -12.90 7.91 -15.03
CA TYR A 77 -11.70 7.31 -14.42
C TYR A 77 -10.44 8.17 -14.57
N PHE A 78 -10.16 8.67 -15.79
CA PHE A 78 -9.00 9.55 -16.01
C PHE A 78 -9.02 10.81 -15.15
N ASN A 79 -10.21 11.37 -14.91
CA ASN A 79 -10.35 12.56 -14.06
C ASN A 79 -10.25 12.20 -12.58
N GLN A 80 -10.69 11.01 -12.15
CA GLN A 80 -10.47 10.52 -10.79
C GLN A 80 -8.97 10.36 -10.50
N VAL A 81 -8.21 9.79 -11.45
CA VAL A 81 -6.75 9.69 -11.34
C VAL A 81 -6.10 11.07 -11.22
N LYS A 82 -6.53 12.05 -12.04
CA LYS A 82 -6.05 13.43 -11.95
C LYS A 82 -6.39 14.06 -10.59
N GLU A 83 -7.60 13.87 -10.10
CA GLU A 83 -8.05 14.40 -8.80
C GLU A 83 -7.17 13.86 -7.65
N ILE A 84 -6.91 12.55 -7.61
CA ILE A 84 -6.02 11.94 -6.62
C ILE A 84 -4.62 12.53 -6.71
N LYS A 85 -4.05 12.64 -7.92
CA LYS A 85 -2.71 13.20 -8.13
C LYS A 85 -2.61 14.64 -7.61
N ILE A 86 -3.60 15.48 -7.91
CA ILE A 86 -3.64 16.87 -7.44
C ILE A 86 -3.73 16.93 -5.92
N LYS A 87 -4.61 16.13 -5.29
CA LYS A 87 -4.71 16.05 -3.81
C LYS A 87 -3.36 15.70 -3.17
N LEU A 88 -2.60 14.78 -3.75
CA LEU A 88 -1.27 14.40 -3.26
C LEU A 88 -0.23 15.50 -3.44
N ILE A 89 -0.24 16.22 -4.57
CA ILE A 89 0.66 17.35 -4.81
C ILE A 89 0.39 18.46 -3.79
N VAL A 90 -0.87 18.83 -3.60
CA VAL A 90 -1.28 19.86 -2.61
C VAL A 90 -0.89 19.44 -1.19
N TYR A 91 -1.05 18.16 -0.83
CA TYR A 91 -0.60 17.65 0.45
C TYR A 91 0.91 17.85 0.67
N ASN A 92 1.72 17.52 -0.34
CA ASN A 92 3.18 17.65 -0.25
C ASN A 92 3.62 19.11 -0.14
N ILE A 93 2.99 20.02 -0.90
CA ILE A 93 3.25 21.46 -0.81
C ILE A 93 2.88 21.97 0.59
N ASN A 94 1.69 21.65 1.09
CA ASN A 94 1.25 22.06 2.42
C ASN A 94 2.21 21.57 3.51
N LYS A 95 2.63 20.29 3.44
CA LYS A 95 3.60 19.73 4.37
C LYS A 95 4.93 20.50 4.35
N LYS A 96 5.43 20.88 3.17
CA LYS A 96 6.67 21.65 3.01
C LYS A 96 6.53 23.09 3.52
N VAL A 97 5.40 23.74 3.28
CA VAL A 97 5.14 25.10 3.79
C VAL A 97 5.08 25.11 5.31
N VAL A 98 4.38 24.16 5.93
CA VAL A 98 4.30 24.04 7.40
C VAL A 98 5.68 23.79 7.99
N GLU A 99 6.49 22.92 7.37
CA GLU A 99 7.87 22.65 7.78
C GLU A 99 8.73 23.93 7.77
N ILE A 100 8.62 24.75 6.71
CA ILE A 100 9.35 26.03 6.62
C ILE A 100 8.89 27.03 7.70
N ILE A 101 7.58 27.12 7.96
CA ILE A 101 7.02 28.06 8.94
C ILE A 101 7.43 27.67 10.37
N TYR A 102 7.44 26.38 10.70
CA TYR A 102 7.78 25.89 12.05
C TYR A 102 9.29 25.85 12.34
N ILE A 103 10.14 25.91 11.31
CA ILE A 103 11.60 25.99 11.46
C ILE A 103 12.06 27.44 11.72
N LYS A 104 11.15 28.41 11.61
CA LYS A 104 11.40 29.83 11.88
C LYS A 104 10.92 30.21 13.28
#